data_AF-A0A2N3LE75-F1
#
_entry.id   AF-A0A2N3LE75-F1
#
_cell.length_a   1.000
_cell.length_b   1.000
_cell.length_c   1.000
_cell.angle_alpha   90.00
_cell.angle_beta   90.00
_cell.angle_gamma   90.00
#
_symmetry.space_group_name_H-M   'P 1'
#
loop_
_entity.id
_entity.type
_entity.pdbx_description
1 polymer ?
#
loop_
_entity_poly.entity_id
_entity_poly.type
_entity_poly.pdbx_seq_one_letter_code
_entity_poly.pdbx_strand_id
1 'polypeptide(L)'
;MSTTYDRIYQTFLNNCKVSDIDLPSTDEGKYEMIKNAVLLFNNRLRTEIKCDDLTESVSEELNEDYLLIIAHYIRYSFLLNERTFFESLWQPFEKDVGLKNFSSQLTSLKNSVSEQERLIDRLIMNTEVDFL
;
A
#
# COMPACT_ATOMS: atom_id res chain seq x y z
N MET A 1 18.97 6.21 14.22
CA MET A 1 18.90 6.97 12.95
C MET A 1 17.41 7.08 12.57
N SER A 2 17.01 7.87 11.57
CA SER A 2 15.63 7.80 11.04
C SER A 2 15.59 6.92 9.80
N THR A 3 14.46 6.25 9.54
CA THR A 3 14.26 5.55 8.28
C THR A 3 13.82 6.53 7.19
N THR A 4 14.52 6.54 6.06
CA THR A 4 14.24 7.44 4.93
C THR A 4 13.08 6.93 4.06
N TYR A 5 12.43 7.85 3.34
CA TYR A 5 11.41 7.53 2.35
C TYR A 5 11.95 6.61 1.24
N ASP A 6 13.19 6.82 0.79
CA ASP A 6 13.86 5.94 -0.17
C ASP A 6 13.92 4.49 0.32
N ARG A 7 14.28 4.28 1.59
CA ARG A 7 14.35 2.93 2.16
C ARG A 7 12.97 2.28 2.18
N ILE A 8 11.94 3.02 2.58
CA ILE A 8 10.55 2.53 2.60
C ILE A 8 10.09 2.17 1.18
N TYR A 9 10.32 3.08 0.23
CA TYR A 9 9.90 2.90 -1.15
C TYR A 9 10.63 1.74 -1.82
N GLN A 10 11.94 1.60 -1.58
CA GLN A 10 12.72 0.48 -2.09
C GLN A 10 12.22 -0.86 -1.51
N THR A 11 11.88 -0.92 -0.22
CA THR A 11 11.26 -2.12 0.38
C THR A 11 9.94 -2.44 -0.30
N PHE A 12 9.12 -1.42 -0.59
CA PHE A 12 7.91 -1.60 -1.38
C PHE A 12 8.22 -2.19 -2.77
N LEU A 13 9.12 -1.60 -3.55
CA LEU A 13 9.47 -2.12 -4.88
C LEU A 13 9.97 -3.57 -4.82
N ASN A 14 10.79 -3.90 -3.83
CA ASN A 14 11.38 -5.23 -3.67
C ASN A 14 10.34 -6.31 -3.33
N ASN A 15 9.35 -6.00 -2.51
CA ASN A 15 8.41 -6.99 -1.97
C ASN A 15 7.05 -7.00 -2.67
N CYS A 16 6.66 -5.88 -3.27
CA CYS A 16 5.31 -5.68 -3.77
C CYS A 16 5.20 -5.62 -5.28
N LYS A 17 6.31 -5.70 -6.04
CA LYS A 17 6.41 -5.64 -7.51
C LYS A 17 5.05 -5.48 -8.22
N VAL A 18 4.68 -4.23 -8.46
CA VAL A 18 3.58 -3.87 -9.37
C VAL A 18 4.17 -3.58 -10.75
N SER A 19 3.40 -3.76 -11.82
CA SER A 19 3.83 -3.32 -13.15
C SER A 19 4.07 -1.80 -13.11
N ASP A 20 5.24 -1.34 -13.57
CA ASP A 20 5.69 0.06 -13.51
C ASP A 20 4.75 1.09 -14.20
N ILE A 21 3.66 0.63 -14.83
CA ILE A 21 2.78 1.44 -15.67
C ILE A 21 1.92 2.44 -14.89
N ASP A 22 1.64 2.21 -13.60
CA ASP A 22 0.66 3.02 -12.85
C ASP A 22 1.18 3.61 -11.51
N LEU A 23 2.48 3.45 -11.20
CA LEU A 23 3.07 4.09 -10.04
C LEU A 23 3.35 5.58 -10.27
N PRO A 24 3.21 6.43 -9.24
CA PRO A 24 3.61 7.83 -9.35
C PRO A 24 5.10 7.94 -9.68
N SER A 25 5.39 8.73 -10.71
CA SER A 25 6.76 9.02 -11.14
C SER A 25 7.39 10.20 -10.41
N THR A 26 6.57 11.07 -9.80
CA THR A 26 7.04 12.23 -9.03
C THR A 26 7.31 11.86 -7.58
N ASP A 27 8.26 12.55 -6.97
CA ASP A 27 8.63 12.30 -5.57
C ASP A 27 7.48 12.65 -4.62
N GLU A 28 6.73 13.72 -4.90
CA GLU A 28 5.53 14.05 -4.14
C GLU A 28 4.52 12.90 -4.14
N GLY A 29 4.31 12.25 -5.29
CA GLY A 29 3.39 11.12 -5.38
C GLY A 29 3.86 9.91 -4.57
N LYS A 30 5.17 9.62 -4.58
CA LYS A 30 5.77 8.57 -3.73
C LYS A 30 5.63 8.91 -2.25
N TYR A 31 5.87 10.17 -1.87
CA TYR A 31 5.77 10.60 -0.47
C TYR A 31 4.34 10.54 0.04
N GLU A 32 3.34 10.91 -0.77
CA GLU A 32 1.93 10.74 -0.41
C GLU A 32 1.55 9.26 -0.20
N MET A 33 2.07 8.35 -1.04
CA MET A 33 1.87 6.91 -0.82
C MET A 33 2.46 6.45 0.52
N ILE A 34 3.67 6.89 0.86
CA ILE A 34 4.34 6.56 2.12
C ILE A 34 3.55 7.14 3.30
N LYS A 35 3.18 8.42 3.25
CA LYS A 35 2.41 9.10 4.31
C LYS A 35 1.08 8.40 4.56
N ASN A 36 0.37 8.01 3.51
CA ASN A 36 -0.88 7.27 3.67
C ASN A 36 -0.67 5.87 4.26
N ALA A 37 0.39 5.16 3.86
CA ALA A 37 0.73 3.87 4.43
C ALA A 37 1.10 3.96 5.92
N VAL A 38 1.88 4.97 6.29
CA VAL A 38 2.23 5.26 7.70
C VAL A 38 0.99 5.62 8.52
N LEU A 39 0.05 6.38 7.95
CA LEU A 39 -1.23 6.68 8.60
C LEU A 39 -2.04 5.40 8.91
N LEU A 40 -2.17 4.50 7.93
CA LEU A 40 -2.87 3.22 8.10
C LEU A 40 -2.17 2.32 9.12
N PHE A 41 -0.84 2.25 9.05
CA PHE A 41 -0.01 1.53 10.00
C PHE A 41 -0.22 2.04 11.44
N ASN A 42 -0.08 3.36 11.65
CA ASN A 42 -0.31 4.01 12.93
C ASN A 42 -1.71 3.75 13.47
N ASN A 43 -2.73 3.83 12.60
CA ASN A 43 -4.09 3.54 13.00
C ASN A 43 -4.25 2.09 13.49
N ARG A 44 -3.66 1.13 12.77
CA ARG A 44 -3.78 -0.31 13.05
C ARG A 44 -3.01 -0.73 14.30
N LEU A 45 -1.75 -0.30 14.43
CA LEU A 45 -0.86 -0.72 15.52
C LEU A 45 -0.78 0.27 16.68
N ARG A 46 -1.54 1.38 16.62
CA ARG A 46 -1.57 2.43 17.65
C ARG A 46 -0.19 3.07 17.91
N THR A 47 0.61 3.20 16.86
CA THR A 47 1.90 3.92 16.87
C THR A 47 1.73 5.39 16.49
N GLU A 48 2.78 6.19 16.69
CA GLU A 48 2.78 7.65 16.45
C GLU A 48 3.91 8.08 15.49
N ILE A 49 4.27 7.23 14.52
CA ILE A 49 5.31 7.53 13.52
C ILE A 49 4.90 8.78 12.74
N LYS A 50 5.76 9.80 12.70
CA LYS A 50 5.53 11.03 11.94
C LYS A 50 6.37 11.03 10.68
N CYS A 51 5.78 11.48 9.60
CA CYS A 51 6.45 11.72 8.32
C CYS A 51 6.98 13.16 8.28
N ASP A 52 8.23 13.33 7.86
CA ASP A 52 8.87 14.63 7.69
C ASP A 52 9.37 14.77 6.24
N ASP A 53 8.67 15.60 5.48
CA ASP A 53 8.98 15.85 4.07
C ASP A 53 10.23 16.73 3.87
N LEU A 54 10.72 17.43 4.92
CA LEU A 54 11.96 18.21 4.83
C LEU A 54 13.21 17.34 4.90
N THR A 55 13.16 16.29 5.72
CA THR A 55 14.24 15.33 5.88
C THR A 55 14.03 14.05 5.09
N GLU A 56 12.88 13.94 4.40
CA GLU A 56 12.44 12.78 3.63
C GLU A 56 12.54 11.49 4.46
N SER A 57 12.08 11.57 5.72
CA SER A 57 12.24 10.48 6.68
C SER A 57 11.09 10.40 7.65
N VAL A 58 11.01 9.30 8.39
CA VAL A 58 10.07 9.14 9.50
C VAL A 58 10.73 9.44 10.84
N SER A 59 9.94 9.77 11.85
CA SER A 59 10.41 10.25 13.16
C SER A 59 11.28 9.27 13.95
N GLU A 60 11.31 8.00 13.56
CA GLU A 60 12.04 6.94 14.24
C GLU A 60 12.70 5.95 13.27
N GLU A 61 13.48 5.04 13.83
CA GLU A 61 14.07 3.93 13.07
C GLU A 61 13.07 2.79 13.01
N LEU A 62 12.60 2.48 11.80
CA LEU A 62 11.71 1.33 11.58
C LEU A 62 12.52 0.04 11.61
N ASN A 63 12.07 -0.93 12.42
CA ASN A 63 12.56 -2.30 12.32
C ASN A 63 12.09 -2.95 11.00
N GLU A 64 12.65 -4.11 10.67
CA GLU A 64 12.37 -4.78 9.39
C GLU A 64 10.90 -5.18 9.25
N ASP A 65 10.24 -5.56 10.35
CA ASP A 65 8.82 -5.93 10.32
C ASP A 65 7.93 -4.73 10.01
N TYR A 66 8.15 -3.60 10.68
CA TYR A 66 7.40 -2.37 10.46
C TYR A 66 7.64 -1.85 9.05
N LEU A 67 8.87 -1.92 8.58
CA LEU A 67 9.24 -1.56 7.21
C LEU A 67 8.49 -2.41 6.18
N LEU A 68 8.42 -3.73 6.41
CA LEU A 68 7.72 -4.67 5.54
C LEU A 68 6.20 -4.45 5.56
N ILE A 69 5.61 -4.25 6.75
CA ILE A 69 4.18 -3.97 6.89
C ILE A 69 3.81 -2.66 6.19
N ILE A 70 4.58 -1.59 6.39
CA ILE A 70 4.36 -0.30 5.73
C ILE A 70 4.45 -0.45 4.20
N ALA A 71 5.46 -1.17 3.69
CA ALA A 71 5.57 -1.47 2.26
C ALA A 71 4.32 -2.17 1.71
N HIS A 72 3.74 -3.10 2.46
CA HIS A 72 2.51 -3.77 2.06
C HIS A 72 1.26 -2.88 2.19
N TYR A 73 1.23 -1.91 3.10
CA TYR A 73 0.19 -0.88 3.13
C TYR A 73 0.26 0.09 1.95
N ILE A 74 1.46 0.36 1.41
CA ILE A 74 1.62 1.10 0.14
C ILE A 74 0.90 0.35 -0.98
N ARG A 75 1.17 -0.96 -1.15
CA ARG A 75 0.49 -1.79 -2.15
C ARG A 75 -1.02 -1.85 -1.93
N TYR A 76 -1.46 -1.99 -0.69
CA TYR A 76 -2.88 -2.05 -0.36
C TYR A 76 -3.63 -0.77 -0.77
N SER A 77 -3.06 0.39 -0.44
CA SER A 77 -3.61 1.69 -0.81
C SER A 77 -3.68 1.86 -2.33
N PHE A 78 -2.63 1.45 -3.03
CA PHE A 78 -2.59 1.45 -4.49
C PHE A 78 -3.73 0.62 -5.11
N LEU A 79 -3.89 -0.64 -4.69
CA LEU A 79 -4.95 -1.53 -5.19
C LEU A 79 -6.36 -1.02 -4.89
N LEU A 80 -6.56 -0.40 -3.71
CA LEU A 80 -7.85 0.22 -3.36
C LEU A 80 -8.17 1.41 -4.27
N ASN A 81 -7.18 2.24 -4.58
CA ASN A 81 -7.34 3.38 -5.47
C ASN A 81 -7.63 2.92 -6.90
N GLU A 82 -6.89 1.92 -7.41
CA GLU A 82 -7.16 1.31 -8.72
C GLU A 82 -8.58 0.74 -8.78
N ARG A 83 -9.00 -0.02 -7.75
CA ARG A 83 -10.37 -0.56 -7.70
C ARG A 83 -11.40 0.56 -7.76
N THR A 84 -11.21 1.60 -6.94
CA THR A 84 -12.15 2.73 -6.86
C THR A 84 -12.23 3.46 -8.18
N PHE A 85 -11.08 3.72 -8.82
CA PHE A 85 -11.01 4.34 -10.13
C PHE A 85 -11.71 3.47 -11.18
N PHE A 86 -11.41 2.17 -11.23
CA PHE A 86 -12.01 1.24 -12.16
C PHE A 86 -13.53 1.14 -11.99
N GLU A 87 -14.02 1.01 -10.75
CA GLU A 87 -15.45 1.02 -10.43
C GLU A 87 -16.09 2.34 -10.89
N SER A 88 -15.50 3.49 -10.57
CA SER A 88 -16.07 4.80 -10.93
C SER A 88 -16.10 5.08 -12.43
N LEU A 89 -15.07 4.67 -13.17
CA LEU A 89 -14.90 5.03 -14.57
C LEU A 89 -15.75 4.13 -15.48
N TRP A 90 -15.82 2.84 -15.17
CA TRP A 90 -16.36 1.83 -16.08
C TRP A 90 -17.78 1.38 -15.75
N GLN A 91 -18.27 1.62 -14.52
CA GLN A 91 -19.66 1.34 -14.15
C GLN A 91 -20.68 2.00 -15.11
N PRO A 92 -20.48 3.23 -15.62
CA PRO A 92 -21.37 3.83 -16.62
C PRO A 92 -21.33 3.14 -18.00
N PHE A 93 -20.24 2.46 -18.35
CA PHE A 93 -19.98 1.86 -19.67
C PHE A 93 -20.08 0.33 -19.67
N GLU A 94 -20.63 -0.26 -18.62
CA GLU A 94 -20.70 -1.71 -18.41
C GLU A 94 -21.36 -2.46 -19.58
N LYS A 95 -22.31 -1.80 -20.26
CA LYS A 95 -23.03 -2.33 -21.42
C LYS A 95 -22.21 -2.32 -22.71
N ASP A 96 -21.25 -1.40 -22.85
CA ASP A 96 -20.50 -1.15 -24.09
C ASP A 96 -19.21 -1.98 -24.19
N VAL A 97 -18.58 -2.27 -23.04
CA VAL A 97 -17.28 -2.98 -22.94
C VAL A 97 -17.46 -4.49 -22.86
N GLY A 98 -18.70 -4.95 -22.69
CA GLY A 98 -19.07 -6.33 -22.43
C GLY A 98 -18.98 -6.67 -20.94
N LEU A 99 -20.16 -6.86 -20.33
CA LEU A 99 -20.39 -7.19 -18.92
C LEU A 99 -19.42 -8.24 -18.34
N LYS A 100 -19.05 -9.26 -19.15
CA LYS A 100 -18.21 -10.38 -18.71
C LYS A 100 -16.74 -10.01 -18.51
N ASN A 101 -16.20 -9.06 -19.27
CA ASN A 101 -14.80 -8.63 -19.14
C ASN A 101 -14.62 -7.60 -18.03
N PHE A 102 -15.60 -6.72 -17.85
CA PHE A 102 -15.60 -5.76 -16.75
C PHE A 102 -15.72 -6.48 -15.39
N SER A 103 -16.69 -7.39 -15.26
CA SER A 103 -16.91 -8.15 -14.02
C SER A 103 -15.72 -9.03 -13.64
N SER A 104 -15.02 -9.64 -14.60
CA SER A 104 -13.84 -10.46 -14.32
C SER A 104 -12.65 -9.62 -13.82
N GLN A 105 -12.38 -8.47 -14.44
CA GLN A 105 -11.33 -7.55 -14.00
C GLN A 105 -11.62 -6.98 -12.61
N LEU A 106 -12.87 -6.55 -12.38
CA LEU A 106 -13.27 -6.05 -11.07
C LEU A 106 -13.15 -7.12 -9.98
N THR A 107 -13.53 -8.35 -10.29
CA THR A 107 -13.37 -9.49 -9.36
C THR A 107 -11.89 -9.76 -9.08
N SER A 108 -11.04 -9.70 -10.10
CA SER A 108 -9.59 -9.84 -9.93
C SER A 108 -9.01 -8.78 -8.99
N LEU A 109 -9.38 -7.51 -9.18
CA LEU A 109 -8.95 -6.41 -8.29
C LEU A 109 -9.45 -6.61 -6.84
N LYS A 110 -10.71 -7.03 -6.67
CA LYS A 110 -11.28 -7.35 -5.34
C LYS A 110 -10.53 -8.46 -4.64
N ASN A 111 -10.15 -9.50 -5.37
CA ASN A 111 -9.34 -10.60 -4.84
C ASN A 111 -7.95 -10.11 -4.43
N SER A 112 -7.25 -9.35 -5.28
CA SER A 112 -5.93 -8.79 -4.95
C SER A 112 -5.95 -7.91 -3.71
N VAL A 113 -6.97 -7.05 -3.54
CA VAL A 113 -7.15 -6.24 -2.32
C VAL A 113 -7.33 -7.14 -1.09
N SER A 114 -8.17 -8.16 -1.19
CA SER A 114 -8.47 -9.07 -0.07
C SER A 114 -7.26 -9.93 0.32
N GLU A 115 -6.48 -10.38 -0.66
CA GLU A 115 -5.23 -11.12 -0.43
C GLU A 115 -4.18 -10.23 0.23
N GLN A 116 -4.07 -8.98 -0.20
CA GLN A 116 -3.16 -8.01 0.36
C GLN A 116 -3.50 -7.67 1.82
N GLU A 117 -4.78 -7.50 2.15
CA GLU A 117 -5.26 -7.30 3.52
C GLU A 117 -4.90 -8.49 4.43
N ARG A 118 -5.17 -9.72 3.97
CA ARG A 118 -4.82 -10.94 4.71
C ARG A 118 -3.32 -11.10 4.94
N LEU A 119 -2.50 -10.68 3.97
CA LEU A 119 -1.04 -10.72 4.10
C LEU A 119 -0.59 -9.73 5.18
N ILE A 120 -1.12 -8.50 5.17
CA ILE A 120 -0.82 -7.49 6.20
C ILE A 120 -1.20 -8.01 7.59
N ASP A 121 -2.40 -8.57 7.75
CA ASP A 121 -2.82 -9.13 9.04
C ASP A 121 -1.90 -10.26 9.51
N ARG A 122 -1.45 -11.13 8.59
CA ARG A 122 -0.48 -12.18 8.92
C ARG A 122 0.87 -11.61 9.36
N LEU A 123 1.37 -10.60 8.65
CA LEU A 123 2.64 -9.95 9.01
C LEU A 123 2.54 -9.34 10.40
N ILE A 124 1.45 -8.65 10.71
CA ILE A 124 1.18 -8.11 12.05
C ILE A 124 1.14 -9.23 13.09
N MET A 125 0.41 -10.32 12.85
CA MET A 125 0.36 -11.45 13.79
C MET A 125 1.76 -12.04 14.04
N ASN A 126 2.60 -12.15 13.01
CA ASN A 126 3.96 -12.65 13.16
C ASN A 126 4.80 -11.74 14.07
N THR A 127 4.59 -10.41 14.01
CA THR A 127 5.27 -9.48 14.93
C THR A 127 4.87 -9.68 16.39
N GLU A 128 3.63 -10.08 16.67
CA GLU A 128 3.15 -10.30 18.04
C GLU A 128 3.68 -11.63 18.63
N VAL A 129 3.92 -12.64 17.80
CA VAL A 129 4.38 -13.97 18.24
C VAL A 129 5.85 -13.94 18.66
N ASP A 130 6.67 -13.05 18.11
CA ASP A 130 8.08 -12.90 18.51
C ASP A 130 8.26 -12.23 19.90
N PHE A 131 7.18 -11.78 20.54
CA PHE A 131 7.18 -11.21 21.90
C PHE A 131 6.75 -12.19 23.02
N LEU A 132 6.53 -13.48 22.73
CA LEU A 132 6.17 -14.53 23.70
C LEU A 132 7.31 -15.55 23.89
#